data_AF-A0A844MDR9-F1
#
_entry.id   AF-A0A844MDR9-F1
#
_cell.length_a   1.000
_cell.length_b   1.000
_cell.length_c   1.000
_cell.angle_alpha   90.00
_cell.angle_beta   90.00
_cell.angle_gamma   90.00
#
_symmetry.space_group_name_H-M   'P 1'
#
loop_
_entity.id
_entity.type
_entity.pdbx_description
1 polymer ?
#
loop_
_entity_poly.entity_id
_entity_poly.type
_entity_poly.pdbx_seq_one_letter_code
_entity_poly.pdbx_strand_id
1 'polypeptide(L)' 'MQLARAKRLVEKVAPEIKREITASQAKQRKSLRGLWRGVDITDADIAEIRQQMWGGFPTY' A
#
# COMPACT_ATOMS: atom_id res chain seq x y z
N MET A 1 17.43 -37.98 -7.23
CA MET A 1 16.09 -37.78 -7.84
C MET A 1 15.27 -36.60 -7.30
N GLN A 2 15.41 -36.14 -6.04
CA GLN A 2 14.54 -35.07 -5.51
C GLN A 2 14.79 -33.66 -6.08
N LEU A 3 16.05 -33.29 -6.33
CA LEU A 3 16.42 -31.98 -6.87
C LEU A 3 15.79 -31.68 -8.24
N ALA A 4 15.66 -32.70 -9.10
CA ALA A 4 15.07 -32.56 -10.43
C ALA A 4 13.55 -32.31 -10.38
N ARG A 5 12.86 -32.77 -9.33
CA ARG A 5 11.43 -32.51 -9.11
C ARG A 5 11.22 -31.11 -8.56
N ALA A 6 12.05 -30.70 -7.61
CA ALA A 6 12.03 -29.34 -7.07
C ALA A 6 12.26 -28.30 -8.18
N LYS A 7 13.24 -28.53 -9.06
CA LYS A 7 13.51 -27.65 -10.21
C LYS A 7 12.30 -27.48 -11.12
N ARG A 8 11.66 -28.60 -11.51
CA ARG A 8 10.45 -28.59 -12.35
C ARG A 8 9.28 -27.88 -11.69
N LEU A 9 9.16 -27.99 -10.37
CA LEU A 9 8.12 -27.30 -9.61
C LEU A 9 8.35 -25.78 -9.61
N VAL A 10 9.59 -25.34 -9.39
CA VAL A 10 9.96 -23.92 -9.44
C VAL A 10 9.73 -23.35 -10.85
N GLU A 11 10.14 -24.07 -11.90
CA GLU A 11 9.93 -23.66 -13.30
C GLU A 11 8.44 -23.50 -13.64
N LYS A 12 7.57 -24.32 -13.03
CA LYS A 12 6.11 -24.24 -13.22
C LYS A 12 5.47 -23.09 -12.45
N VAL A 13 5.89 -22.85 -11.21
CA VAL A 13 5.24 -21.90 -10.28
C VAL A 13 5.79 -20.47 -10.40
N ALA A 14 7.07 -20.29 -10.72
CA ALA A 14 7.71 -18.98 -10.89
C ALA A 14 6.99 -18.01 -11.84
N PRO A 15 6.49 -18.42 -13.03
CA PRO A 15 5.79 -17.49 -13.92
C PRO A 15 4.44 -17.01 -13.36
N GLU A 16 3.74 -17.84 -12.59
CA GLU A 16 2.46 -17.49 -11.95
C GLU A 16 2.69 -16.46 -10.84
N ILE A 17 3.68 -16.70 -9.96
CA ILE A 17 4.11 -15.74 -8.94
C ILE A 17 4.50 -14.40 -9.58
N LYS A 18 5.27 -14.42 -10.68
CA LYS A 18 5.69 -13.20 -11.38
C LYS A 18 4.49 -12.41 -11.92
N ARG A 19 3.50 -13.10 -12.51
CA ARG A 19 2.27 -12.47 -13.01
C ARG A 19 1.46 -11.86 -11.88
N GLU A 20 1.32 -12.56 -10.77
CA GLU A 20 0.56 -12.09 -9.61
C GLU A 20 1.25 -10.90 -8.93
N ILE A 21 2.58 -10.91 -8.79
CA ILE A 21 3.36 -9.77 -8.30
C ILE A 21 3.20 -8.57 -9.24
N THR A 22 3.28 -8.79 -10.56
CA THR A 22 3.14 -7.70 -11.54
C THR A 22 1.72 -7.14 -11.59
N ALA A 23 0.71 -7.99 -11.47
CA ALA A 23 -0.69 -7.56 -11.37
C ALA A 23 -0.99 -6.85 -10.04
N SER A 24 -0.32 -7.29 -8.96
CA SER A 24 -0.39 -6.69 -7.61
C SER A 24 0.47 -5.44 -7.46
N GLN A 25 1.30 -5.10 -8.46
CA GLN A 25 1.80 -3.74 -8.64
C GLN A 25 0.65 -2.84 -9.12
N ALA A 26 -0.40 -2.79 -8.29
CA ALA A 26 -1.42 -1.79 -8.32
C ALA A 26 -0.73 -0.43 -8.37
N LYS A 27 -1.03 0.31 -9.44
CA LYS A 27 -0.75 1.74 -9.69
C LYS A 27 0.36 2.29 -8.81
N GLN A 28 1.57 2.40 -9.37
CA GLN A 28 2.76 2.96 -8.72
C GLN A 28 2.37 4.03 -7.68
N ARG A 29 2.64 3.74 -6.40
CA ARG A 29 2.26 4.63 -5.30
C ARG A 29 2.91 5.98 -5.55
N LYS A 30 2.08 6.99 -5.84
CA LYS A 30 2.57 8.36 -5.98
C LYS A 30 3.01 8.83 -4.61
N SER A 31 4.22 9.36 -4.52
CA SER A 31 4.71 9.99 -3.31
C SER A 31 3.84 11.22 -3.02
N LEU A 32 3.32 11.32 -1.79
CA LEU A 32 2.66 12.53 -1.27
C LEU A 32 3.64 13.44 -0.53
N ARG A 33 4.96 13.17 -0.63
CA ARG A 33 5.98 13.97 0.03
C ARG A 33 5.93 15.41 -0.49
N GLY A 34 5.78 16.36 0.43
CA GLY A 34 5.71 17.78 0.08
C GLY A 34 4.33 18.26 -0.35
N LEU A 35 3.29 17.41 -0.29
CA LEU A 35 1.90 17.82 -0.54
C LEU A 35 1.49 19.03 0.33
N TRP A 36 2.01 19.08 1.56
CA TRP A 36 1.73 20.12 2.55
C TRP A 36 2.82 21.19 2.65
N ARG A 37 3.75 21.25 1.69
CA ARG A 37 4.85 22.23 1.75
C ARG A 37 4.28 23.65 1.58
N GLY A 38 4.57 24.52 2.54
CA GLY A 38 4.10 25.92 2.53
C GLY A 38 2.67 26.09 3.03
N VAL A 39 2.01 25.02 3.46
CA VAL A 39 0.74 25.10 4.17
C VAL A 39 1.07 25.31 5.64
N ASP A 40 0.52 26.37 6.22
CA ASP A 40 0.51 26.57 7.67
C ASP A 40 -0.74 25.91 8.23
N ILE A 41 -0.57 24.84 9.00
CA ILE A 41 -1.67 24.09 9.60
C ILE A 41 -1.70 24.49 11.08
N THR A 42 -2.78 25.13 11.50
CA THR A 42 -2.96 25.56 12.88
C THR A 42 -3.64 24.48 13.72
N ASP A 43 -3.53 24.61 15.04
CA ASP A 43 -4.25 23.73 15.97
C ASP A 43 -5.78 23.84 15.80
N ALA A 44 -6.28 25.00 15.38
CA ALA A 44 -7.70 25.23 15.11
C ALA A 44 -8.17 24.42 13.89
N ASP A 45 -7.37 24.40 12.82
CA ASP A 45 -7.67 23.60 11.61
C ASP A 45 -7.75 22.10 11.95
N ILE A 46 -6.85 21.63 12.81
CA ILE A 46 -6.84 20.23 13.28
C ILE A 46 -8.08 19.94 14.14
N ALA A 47 -8.47 20.86 15.02
CA ALA A 47 -9.62 20.70 15.89
C ALA A 47 -10.94 20.65 15.11
N GLU A 48 -11.10 21.50 14.09
CA GLU A 48 -12.26 21.51 13.21
C GLU A 48 -12.42 20.17 12.47
N ILE A 49 -11.37 19.72 11.80
CA ILE A 49 -11.40 18.47 11.03
C ILE A 49 -11.62 17.26 11.95
N ARG A 50 -11.05 17.28 13.15
CA ARG A 50 -11.31 16.26 14.17
C ARG A 50 -12.79 16.17 14.50
N GLN A 51 -13.46 17.28 14.74
CA GLN A 51 -14.90 17.28 15.03
C GLN A 51 -15.74 16.77 13.84
N GLN A 52 -15.37 17.15 12.61
CA GLN A 52 -16.08 16.71 11.40
C GLN A 52 -15.90 15.21 11.13
N MET A 53 -14.73 14.64 11.45
CA MET A 53 -14.39 13.24 11.18
C MET A 53 -14.78 12.28 12.32
N TRP A 54 -14.93 12.78 13.56
CA TRP A 54 -15.14 11.93 14.74
C TRP A 54 -16.45 11.15 14.75
N GLY A 55 -17.48 11.59 14.01
CA GLY A 55 -18.76 10.89 13.94
C GLY A 55 -18.68 9.46 13.37
N GLY A 56 -17.59 9.11 12.67
CA GLY A 56 -17.39 7.78 12.08
C GLY A 56 -16.01 7.16 12.34
N PHE A 57 -15.22 7.71 13.27
CA PHE A 57 -13.87 7.24 13.51
C PHE A 57 -13.89 5.99 14.41
N PRO A 58 -13.37 4.83 13.97
CA PRO A 58 -13.39 3.62 14.77
C PRO A 58 -12.58 3.81 16.05
N THR A 59 -13.22 3.62 17.20
CA THR A 59 -12.56 3.42 18.50
C THR A 59 -12.42 1.92 18.69
N TYR A 60 -11.21 1.39 18.50
CA TYR A 60 -10.86 0.02 18.86
C TYR A 60 -10.33 -0.02 20.30
#